data_AF-A0A871RBB2-F1
#
_entry.id   AF-A0A871RBB2-F1
#
_cell.length_a   1.000
_cell.length_b   1.000
_cell.length_c   1.000
_cell.angle_alpha   90.00
_cell.angle_beta   90.00
_cell.angle_gamma   90.00
#
_symmetry.space_group_name_H-M   'P 1'
#
loop_
_entity.id
_entity.type
_entity.pdbx_description
1 polymer ?
#
loop_
_entity_poly.entity_id
_entity_poly.type
_entity_poly.pdbx_seq_one_letter_code
_entity_poly.pdbx_strand_id
1 'polypeptide(L)'
;MGSTRDWIKRSFVPRQATAFSIQSTVVQPSSTLLSPISREVSGISEKEKDEFSEYEIDQFQIKEEDDLLNHSYIDVMLKIFVRWAGSITVFCIASLILILWIVIGIVYKAPETWQIIMQDGQSIQCYIWDTLLMRQQLDDSDRFLAFYGRLKSRFSMHKQLLTEFHRSQKKVHIRSTETPTVDLAEENWFDRQATLFSKILGSAPAIILYWIGVFVWVGCGALKLKTDSDPPYTGRYSGSNPEYVSWSDVWQMYINTAVAVVLLISSVVLQNVRARNNKFVRNELNKVSLLDSKIEGTSRYLTGNMEPNKEVEVLPCKRKGFEKVISFYAAIIGSGIGLAISVLVFIVWLAIGHLMQWDSNWWLIIGTYTGLVGYIDGFTLRETFRAITAYDEAKFDELLDDSQELLTILGIDYQLQRPSTKFNIQQRISVYVSNACSSKYSVMASVFTVVALLVIASGLKWSVTGQLICNSPTMIIEGFCLLILIQAHVWADYQRRFTVRQLAISRTLIARFLDLEVSARR
;
A
#
# COMPACT_ATOMS: atom_id res chain seq x y z
N MET A 1 -15.08 17.70 31.39
CA MET A 1 -15.58 17.74 30.00
C MET A 1 -14.51 18.03 28.94
N GLY A 2 -13.38 18.69 29.26
CA GLY A 2 -12.26 18.88 28.31
C GLY A 2 -11.53 17.58 27.91
N SER A 3 -11.10 16.79 28.90
CA SER A 3 -10.35 15.53 28.69
C SER A 3 -11.03 14.51 27.77
N THR A 4 -12.34 14.29 27.91
CA THR A 4 -13.08 13.33 27.07
C THR A 4 -13.26 13.84 25.64
N ARG A 5 -13.46 15.15 25.45
CA ARG A 5 -13.62 15.75 24.13
C ARG A 5 -12.29 15.79 23.37
N ASP A 6 -11.19 16.02 24.09
CA ASP A 6 -9.84 15.96 23.55
C ASP A 6 -9.41 14.52 23.25
N TRP A 7 -9.78 13.56 24.09
CA TRP A 7 -9.58 12.14 23.82
C TRP A 7 -10.37 11.66 22.59
N ILE A 8 -11.65 12.04 22.46
CA ILE A 8 -12.45 11.72 21.27
C ILE A 8 -11.86 12.36 20.02
N LYS A 9 -11.48 13.65 20.09
CA LYS A 9 -10.81 14.32 18.97
C LYS A 9 -9.51 13.61 18.57
N ARG A 10 -8.65 13.28 19.53
CA ARG A 10 -7.36 12.60 19.29
C ARG A 10 -7.53 11.15 18.81
N SER A 11 -8.60 10.48 19.20
CA SER A 11 -8.82 9.05 18.92
C SER A 11 -9.57 8.80 17.62
N PHE A 12 -10.39 9.75 17.19
CA PHE A 12 -11.31 9.54 16.08
C PHE A 12 -11.16 10.57 14.95
N VAL A 13 -10.68 11.80 15.18
CA VAL A 13 -10.65 12.77 14.07
C VAL A 13 -9.63 12.33 13.01
N PRO A 14 -10.05 12.19 11.73
CA PRO A 14 -9.15 11.86 10.64
C PRO A 14 -8.05 12.93 10.55
N ARG A 15 -6.80 12.53 10.78
CA ARG A 15 -5.66 13.44 10.69
C ARG A 15 -5.49 13.87 9.24
N GLN A 16 -5.67 15.16 8.97
CA GLN A 16 -5.19 15.74 7.73
C GLN A 16 -3.69 15.95 7.89
N ALA A 17 -2.90 15.48 6.91
CA ALA A 17 -1.47 15.74 6.89
C ALA A 17 -1.24 17.26 6.89
N THR A 18 -0.62 17.76 7.95
CA THR A 18 -0.17 19.16 8.07
C THR A 18 1.28 19.26 7.61
N ALA A 19 1.71 20.47 7.27
CA ALA A 19 3.14 20.73 7.15
C ALA A 19 3.81 20.45 8.49
N PHE A 20 5.05 19.97 8.45
CA PHE A 20 5.87 19.77 9.64
C PHE A 20 7.33 20.07 9.29
N SER A 21 8.09 20.51 10.29
CA SER A 21 9.52 20.77 10.13
C SER A 21 10.36 19.63 10.70
N ILE A 22 11.45 19.33 10.00
CA ILE A 22 12.43 18.34 10.45
C ILE A 22 13.81 18.99 10.51
N GLN A 23 14.50 18.75 11.63
CA GLN A 23 15.91 19.07 11.79
C GLN A 23 16.67 17.80 12.18
N SER A 24 17.60 17.36 11.34
CA SER A 24 18.46 16.21 11.67
C SER A 24 19.44 16.57 12.78
N THR A 25 19.63 15.69 13.76
CA THR A 25 20.59 15.96 14.84
C THR A 25 22.02 15.97 14.28
N VAL A 26 22.86 16.83 14.86
CA VAL A 26 24.27 16.96 14.50
C VAL A 26 25.00 15.66 14.82
N VAL A 27 25.71 15.11 13.85
CA VAL A 27 26.57 13.94 14.06
C VAL A 27 27.96 14.39 14.47
N GLN A 28 28.42 13.99 15.66
CA GLN A 28 29.79 14.28 16.08
C GLN A 28 30.78 13.29 15.46
N PRO A 29 32.01 13.72 15.12
CA PRO A 29 33.04 12.80 14.63
C PRO A 29 33.45 11.82 15.74
N SER A 30 33.32 10.52 15.51
CA SER A 30 33.78 9.47 16.41
C SER A 30 34.79 8.55 15.72
N SER A 31 35.62 7.86 16.51
CA SER A 31 36.61 6.90 16.00
C SER A 31 35.98 5.78 15.18
N THR A 32 34.77 5.34 15.56
CA THR A 32 33.98 4.33 14.86
C THR A 32 33.53 4.82 13.47
N LEU A 33 33.07 6.07 13.36
CA LEU A 33 32.62 6.67 12.09
C LEU A 33 33.78 6.95 11.12
N LEU A 34 34.99 7.18 11.64
CA LEU A 34 36.19 7.47 10.87
C LEU A 34 36.95 6.20 10.40
N SER A 35 36.41 5.00 10.66
CA SER A 35 36.97 3.74 10.17
C SER A 35 36.69 3.57 8.67
N PRO A 36 37.66 3.12 7.85
CA PRO A 36 37.45 2.97 6.40
C PRO A 36 36.44 1.87 6.09
N ILE A 37 35.58 2.09 5.08
CA ILE A 37 34.67 1.04 4.57
C ILE A 37 35.52 -0.13 4.05
N SER A 38 35.33 -1.32 4.60
CA SER A 38 35.99 -2.55 4.16
C SER A 38 35.69 -2.86 2.67
N ARG A 39 36.65 -3.49 1.97
CA ARG A 39 36.64 -3.65 0.49
C ARG A 39 35.43 -4.40 -0.07
N GLU A 40 34.71 -5.15 0.75
CA GLU A 40 33.45 -5.78 0.35
C GLU A 40 32.29 -5.01 1.00
N VAL A 41 31.36 -4.53 0.18
CA VAL A 41 30.01 -4.16 0.65
C VAL A 41 29.22 -5.47 0.85
N SER A 42 29.83 -6.48 1.49
CA SER A 42 29.22 -7.78 1.78
C SER A 42 28.41 -7.69 3.07
N GLY A 43 27.43 -6.79 3.07
CA GLY A 43 26.59 -6.54 4.24
C GLY A 43 27.35 -5.88 5.38
N ILE A 44 26.73 -4.88 6.00
CA ILE A 44 27.08 -4.52 7.36
C ILE A 44 26.87 -5.80 8.19
N SER A 45 27.96 -6.41 8.64
CA SER A 45 27.92 -7.65 9.45
C SER A 45 26.99 -7.45 10.64
N GLU A 46 26.28 -8.49 11.10
CA GLU A 46 25.48 -8.40 12.35
C GLU A 46 26.34 -7.87 13.52
N LYS A 47 27.66 -8.12 13.51
CA LYS A 47 28.60 -7.52 14.47
C LYS A 47 28.81 -6.01 14.30
N GLU A 48 28.84 -5.48 13.07
CA GLU A 48 28.91 -4.03 12.85
C GLU A 48 27.58 -3.35 13.17
N LYS A 49 26.44 -4.05 13.06
CA LYS A 49 25.14 -3.59 13.59
C LYS A 49 25.09 -3.55 15.11
N ASP A 50 25.76 -4.49 15.79
CA ASP A 50 25.83 -4.53 17.26
C ASP A 50 26.82 -3.49 17.81
N GLU A 51 27.87 -3.14 17.06
CA GLU A 51 28.87 -2.13 17.45
C GLU A 51 28.46 -0.70 17.05
N PHE A 52 27.67 -0.54 15.97
CA PHE A 52 26.86 0.65 15.70
C PHE A 52 25.54 0.56 16.47
N SER A 53 25.59 0.84 17.77
CA SER A 53 24.39 1.02 18.59
C SER A 53 23.34 1.84 17.83
N GLU A 54 22.20 1.20 17.54
CA GLU A 54 20.99 1.75 16.91
C GLU A 54 20.49 3.04 17.63
N TYR A 55 21.05 3.36 18.79
CA TYR A 55 20.67 4.47 19.67
C TYR A 55 21.54 5.75 19.57
N GLU A 56 22.74 5.72 18.98
CA GLU A 56 23.68 6.88 19.09
C GLU A 56 23.89 7.69 17.79
N ILE A 57 23.61 7.12 16.61
CA ILE A 57 24.03 7.72 15.31
C ILE A 57 22.85 8.27 14.50
N ASP A 58 21.63 8.12 15.02
CA ASP A 58 20.42 8.42 14.27
C ASP A 58 19.26 8.99 15.10
N GLN A 59 19.52 10.08 15.82
CA GLN A 59 18.45 10.92 16.35
C GLN A 59 18.15 12.05 15.35
N PHE A 60 16.87 12.38 15.19
CA PHE A 60 16.41 13.60 14.53
C PHE A 60 15.28 14.18 15.37
N GLN A 61 15.19 15.50 15.43
CA GLN A 61 14.09 16.16 16.12
C GLN A 61 13.06 16.60 15.09
N ILE A 62 11.83 16.11 15.26
CA ILE A 62 10.66 16.65 14.58
C ILE A 62 10.11 17.76 15.49
N LYS A 63 10.31 19.02 15.13
CA LYS A 63 9.85 20.17 15.92
C LYS A 63 8.44 20.57 15.48
N GLU A 64 7.44 19.81 15.92
CA GLU A 64 6.01 20.16 16.05
C GLU A 64 5.32 18.97 16.74
N GLU A 65 5.77 18.71 17.97
CA GLU A 65 5.61 17.47 18.74
C GLU A 65 4.31 17.42 19.57
N ASP A 66 3.15 17.65 18.95
CA ASP A 66 1.89 17.36 19.68
C ASP A 66 0.97 16.35 19.00
N ASP A 67 1.20 16.01 17.73
CA ASP A 67 0.33 15.05 17.03
C ASP A 67 1.05 13.81 16.44
N LEU A 68 2.32 13.84 16.05
CA LEU A 68 2.90 12.66 15.39
C LEU A 68 3.16 11.45 16.31
N LEU A 69 3.50 11.69 17.59
CA LEU A 69 3.91 10.66 18.57
C LEU A 69 2.84 10.32 19.62
N ASN A 70 1.83 11.18 19.80
CA ASN A 70 0.73 10.92 20.74
C ASN A 70 -0.30 10.01 20.06
N HIS A 71 0.00 8.71 20.01
CA HIS A 71 -0.91 7.72 19.45
C HIS A 71 -2.04 7.44 20.44
N SER A 72 -3.28 7.75 20.05
CA SER A 72 -4.44 7.17 20.73
C SER A 72 -4.29 5.65 20.79
N TYR A 73 -4.79 5.02 21.85
CA TYR A 73 -4.82 3.57 21.98
C TYR A 73 -5.41 2.88 20.73
N ILE A 74 -6.41 3.50 20.09
CA ILE A 74 -7.03 2.98 18.87
C ILE A 74 -6.04 3.00 17.69
N ASP A 75 -5.23 4.04 17.59
CA ASP A 75 -4.20 4.18 16.55
C ASP A 75 -3.10 3.12 16.69
N VAL A 76 -2.69 2.84 17.94
CA VAL A 76 -1.74 1.77 18.26
C VAL A 76 -2.32 0.40 17.91
N MET A 77 -3.56 0.13 18.32
CA MET A 77 -4.25 -1.12 17.99
C MET A 77 -4.37 -1.31 16.48
N LEU A 78 -4.77 -0.27 15.75
CA LEU A 78 -4.90 -0.33 14.30
C LEU A 78 -3.57 -0.64 13.61
N LYS A 79 -2.45 -0.06 14.08
CA LYS A 79 -1.11 -0.39 13.58
C LYS A 79 -0.73 -1.85 13.83
N ILE A 80 -1.12 -2.41 14.99
CA ILE A 80 -0.92 -3.83 15.28
C ILE A 80 -1.74 -4.68 14.30
N PHE A 81 -3.00 -4.34 14.06
CA PHE A 81 -3.85 -5.04 13.09
C PHE A 81 -3.29 -4.95 11.66
N VAL A 82 -2.83 -3.78 11.22
CA VAL A 82 -2.19 -3.61 9.90
C VAL A 82 -0.95 -4.52 9.77
N ARG A 83 -0.10 -4.57 10.80
CA ARG A 83 1.09 -5.42 10.83
C ARG A 83 0.73 -6.91 10.84
N TRP A 84 -0.32 -7.28 11.58
CA TRP A 84 -0.82 -8.64 11.64
C TRP A 84 -1.42 -9.08 10.29
N ALA A 85 -2.28 -8.27 9.68
CA ALA A 85 -2.91 -8.57 8.39
C ALA A 85 -1.90 -8.71 7.25
N GLY A 86 -0.79 -7.96 7.29
CA GLY A 86 0.31 -8.11 6.34
C GLY A 86 1.29 -9.25 6.63
N SER A 87 1.10 -10.00 7.72
CA SER A 87 2.04 -11.05 8.13
C SER A 87 1.94 -12.30 7.24
N ILE A 88 3.04 -13.05 7.20
CA ILE A 88 3.09 -14.39 6.60
C ILE A 88 2.08 -15.34 7.26
N THR A 89 1.88 -15.20 8.58
CA THR A 89 0.98 -16.05 9.35
C THR A 89 -0.46 -15.90 8.85
N VAL A 90 -0.93 -14.67 8.66
CA VAL A 90 -2.29 -14.42 8.14
C VAL A 90 -2.43 -14.93 6.70
N PHE A 91 -1.41 -14.74 5.87
CA PHE A 91 -1.39 -15.31 4.51
C PHE A 91 -1.56 -16.84 4.51
N CYS A 92 -0.79 -17.55 5.36
CA CYS A 92 -0.88 -19.00 5.48
C CYS A 92 -2.22 -19.46 6.06
N ILE A 93 -2.75 -18.76 7.07
CA ILE A 93 -4.06 -19.07 7.66
C ILE A 93 -5.17 -18.90 6.63
N ALA A 94 -5.21 -17.77 5.90
CA ALA A 94 -6.22 -17.53 4.87
C ALA A 94 -6.14 -18.57 3.75
N SER A 95 -4.93 -18.94 3.34
CA SER A 95 -4.71 -20.00 2.34
C SER A 95 -5.20 -21.37 2.85
N LEU A 96 -4.94 -21.70 4.11
CA LEU A 96 -5.40 -22.95 4.73
C LEU A 96 -6.92 -22.99 4.85
N ILE A 97 -7.55 -21.89 5.27
CA ILE A 97 -9.01 -21.77 5.33
C ILE A 97 -9.61 -21.97 3.94
N LEU A 98 -9.04 -21.33 2.92
CA LEU A 98 -9.51 -21.49 1.55
C LEU A 98 -9.35 -22.92 1.04
N ILE A 99 -8.21 -23.56 1.28
CA ILE A 99 -7.97 -24.96 0.87
C ILE A 99 -8.95 -25.89 1.58
N LEU A 100 -9.13 -25.73 2.89
CA LEU A 100 -10.08 -26.52 3.67
C LEU A 100 -11.50 -26.31 3.12
N TRP A 101 -11.84 -25.07 2.77
CA TRP A 101 -13.14 -24.77 2.18
C TRP A 101 -13.32 -25.43 0.80
N ILE A 102 -12.30 -25.45 -0.05
CA ILE A 102 -12.37 -26.15 -1.34
C ILE A 102 -12.58 -27.66 -1.13
N VAL A 103 -11.80 -28.27 -0.24
CA VAL A 103 -11.85 -29.73 0.02
C VAL A 103 -13.21 -30.14 0.59
N ILE A 104 -13.71 -29.43 1.61
CA ILE A 104 -15.01 -29.73 2.21
C ILE A 104 -16.12 -29.49 1.18
N GLY A 105 -16.05 -28.41 0.38
CA GLY A 105 -17.01 -28.14 -0.68
C GLY A 105 -17.11 -29.26 -1.71
N ILE A 106 -15.98 -29.84 -2.13
CA ILE A 106 -15.94 -30.98 -3.05
C ILE A 106 -16.62 -32.21 -2.42
N VAL A 107 -16.35 -32.50 -1.15
CA VAL A 107 -16.93 -33.67 -0.44
C VAL A 107 -18.45 -33.55 -0.29
N TYR A 108 -18.95 -32.38 0.07
CA TYR A 108 -20.38 -32.13 0.31
C TYR A 108 -21.15 -31.64 -0.93
N LYS A 109 -20.52 -31.61 -2.11
CA LYS A 109 -21.10 -31.10 -3.38
C LYS A 109 -21.56 -29.64 -3.31
N ALA A 110 -20.91 -28.82 -2.48
CA ALA A 110 -21.07 -27.37 -2.40
C ALA A 110 -22.54 -26.87 -2.39
N PRO A 111 -23.34 -27.20 -1.35
CA PRO A 111 -24.72 -26.73 -1.23
C PRO A 111 -24.80 -25.19 -1.17
N GLU A 112 -25.98 -24.59 -1.37
CA GLU A 112 -26.12 -23.12 -1.38
C GLU A 112 -25.59 -22.45 -0.10
N THR A 113 -25.88 -23.03 1.06
CA THR A 113 -25.35 -22.52 2.35
C THR A 113 -23.82 -22.50 2.38
N TRP A 114 -23.14 -23.42 1.69
CA TRP A 114 -21.68 -23.45 1.58
C TRP A 114 -21.12 -22.25 0.81
N GLN A 115 -21.83 -21.84 -0.25
CA GLN A 115 -21.51 -20.70 -1.10
C GLN A 115 -21.77 -19.38 -0.36
N ILE A 116 -22.91 -19.29 0.34
CA ILE A 116 -23.29 -18.11 1.15
C ILE A 116 -22.26 -17.83 2.24
N ILE A 117 -21.80 -18.87 2.97
CA ILE A 117 -20.79 -18.70 4.03
C ILE A 117 -19.49 -18.10 3.48
N MET A 118 -19.04 -18.55 2.30
CA MET A 118 -17.84 -17.99 1.67
C MET A 118 -18.06 -16.54 1.26
N GLN A 119 -19.19 -16.25 0.64
CA GLN A 119 -19.55 -14.90 0.19
C GLN A 119 -19.58 -13.92 1.37
N ASP A 120 -20.28 -14.25 2.46
CA ASP A 120 -20.46 -13.33 3.58
C ASP A 120 -19.19 -13.20 4.41
N GLY A 121 -18.48 -14.31 4.63
CA GLY A 121 -17.18 -14.30 5.30
C GLY A 121 -16.16 -13.45 4.55
N GLN A 122 -16.12 -13.58 3.22
CA GLN A 122 -15.24 -12.75 2.39
C GLN A 122 -15.68 -11.29 2.36
N SER A 123 -16.97 -11.01 2.26
CA SER A 123 -17.52 -9.66 2.25
C SER A 123 -17.09 -8.86 3.48
N ILE A 124 -17.20 -9.47 4.67
CA ILE A 124 -16.72 -8.90 5.93
C ILE A 124 -15.20 -8.70 5.89
N GLN A 125 -14.46 -9.71 5.43
CA GLN A 125 -13.01 -9.66 5.33
C GLN A 125 -12.53 -8.54 4.38
N CYS A 126 -13.17 -8.34 3.22
CA CYS A 126 -12.81 -7.32 2.25
C CYS A 126 -12.95 -5.93 2.85
N TYR A 127 -14.06 -5.68 3.52
CA TYR A 127 -14.32 -4.40 4.15
C TYR A 127 -13.29 -4.05 5.25
N ILE A 128 -12.90 -5.05 6.06
CA ILE A 128 -11.80 -4.88 7.02
C ILE A 128 -10.48 -4.64 6.29
N TRP A 129 -10.19 -5.38 5.22
CA TRP A 129 -8.94 -5.26 4.47
C TRP A 129 -8.81 -3.91 3.76
N ASP A 130 -9.89 -3.35 3.20
CA ASP A 130 -9.87 -2.03 2.57
C ASP A 130 -9.52 -0.94 3.58
N THR A 131 -10.08 -1.03 4.78
CA THR A 131 -9.72 -0.17 5.92
C THR A 131 -8.23 -0.28 6.26
N LEU A 132 -7.71 -1.50 6.38
CA LEU A 132 -6.31 -1.75 6.72
C LEU A 132 -5.34 -1.36 5.58
N LEU A 133 -5.72 -1.58 4.32
CA LEU A 133 -4.95 -1.21 3.13
C LEU A 133 -4.85 0.31 2.98
N MET A 134 -5.97 1.01 3.19
CA MET A 134 -6.00 2.47 3.20
C MET A 134 -5.10 3.01 4.31
N ARG A 135 -5.22 2.46 5.52
CA ARG A 135 -4.38 2.86 6.65
C ARG A 135 -2.90 2.63 6.38
N GLN A 136 -2.55 1.44 5.91
CA GLN A 136 -1.18 1.10 5.57
C GLN A 136 -0.59 2.14 4.59
N GLN A 137 -1.33 2.48 3.54
CA GLN A 137 -0.90 3.42 2.52
C GLN A 137 -0.67 4.84 3.05
N LEU A 138 -1.54 5.33 3.94
CA LEU A 138 -1.37 6.64 4.58
C LEU A 138 -0.14 6.65 5.50
N ASP A 139 0.00 5.63 6.36
CA ASP A 139 1.13 5.51 7.29
C ASP A 139 2.48 5.41 6.55
N ASP A 140 2.51 4.73 5.40
CA ASP A 140 3.75 4.61 4.61
C ASP A 140 4.16 5.93 3.97
N SER A 141 3.20 6.73 3.48
CA SER A 141 3.48 8.06 2.92
C SER A 141 4.01 9.01 3.99
N ASP A 142 3.38 9.04 5.17
CA ASP A 142 3.83 9.89 6.27
C ASP A 142 5.26 9.54 6.71
N ARG A 143 5.58 8.25 6.82
CA ARG A 143 6.93 7.77 7.14
C ARG A 143 7.94 8.12 6.05
N PHE A 144 7.57 7.96 4.79
CA PHE A 144 8.43 8.35 3.68
C PHE A 144 8.69 9.87 3.70
N LEU A 145 7.67 10.67 3.96
CA LEU A 145 7.78 12.13 4.00
C LEU A 145 8.69 12.60 5.13
N ALA A 146 8.60 11.96 6.30
CA ALA A 146 9.52 12.20 7.40
C ALA A 146 10.97 11.84 7.04
N PHE A 147 11.16 10.69 6.37
CA PHE A 147 12.48 10.31 5.86
C PHE A 147 13.02 11.29 4.81
N TYR A 148 12.18 11.74 3.89
CA TYR A 148 12.52 12.73 2.88
C TYR A 148 13.01 14.05 3.51
N GLY A 149 12.25 14.60 4.46
CA GLY A 149 12.62 15.86 5.13
C GLY A 149 13.96 15.76 5.84
N ARG A 150 14.19 14.62 6.50
CA ARG A 150 15.45 14.31 7.16
C ARG A 150 16.62 14.24 6.17
N LEU A 151 16.48 13.56 5.03
CA LEU A 151 17.51 13.53 3.99
C LEU A 151 17.78 14.93 3.43
N LYS A 152 16.74 15.75 3.24
CA LYS A 152 16.86 17.11 2.71
C LYS A 152 17.62 18.04 3.68
N SER A 153 17.34 17.90 4.99
CA SER A 153 18.07 18.58 6.07
C SER A 153 19.56 18.25 6.01
N ARG A 154 19.90 16.95 5.93
CA ARG A 154 21.30 16.50 5.84
C ARG A 154 21.98 16.88 4.54
N PHE A 155 21.29 16.79 3.42
CA PHE A 155 21.79 17.21 2.12
C PHE A 155 22.28 18.66 2.15
N SER A 156 21.48 19.56 2.74
CA SER A 156 21.85 20.97 2.87
C SER A 156 23.16 21.15 3.64
N MET A 157 23.39 20.34 4.67
CA MET A 157 24.64 20.32 5.43
C MET A 157 25.79 19.72 4.62
N HIS A 158 25.59 18.55 4.00
CA HIS A 158 26.59 17.90 3.15
C HIS A 158 27.07 18.83 2.04
N LYS A 159 26.14 19.52 1.36
CA LYS A 159 26.47 20.49 0.32
C LYS A 159 27.40 21.58 0.84
N GLN A 160 27.12 22.14 2.02
CA GLN A 160 27.95 23.17 2.64
C GLN A 160 29.35 22.62 2.99
N LEU A 161 29.41 21.50 3.72
CA LEU A 161 30.67 20.88 4.17
C LEU A 161 31.55 20.45 2.99
N LEU A 162 30.97 19.78 1.99
CA LEU A 162 31.72 19.29 0.85
C LEU A 162 32.19 20.43 -0.06
N THR A 163 31.43 21.52 -0.17
CA THR A 163 31.87 22.72 -0.91
C THR A 163 33.04 23.40 -0.20
N GLU A 164 32.98 23.52 1.13
CA GLU A 164 34.06 24.06 1.95
C GLU A 164 35.33 23.20 1.84
N PHE A 165 35.16 21.87 1.95
CA PHE A 165 36.23 20.92 1.74
C PHE A 165 36.85 21.02 0.34
N HIS A 166 36.02 21.08 -0.72
CA HIS A 166 36.51 21.19 -2.09
C HIS A 166 37.29 22.48 -2.34
N ARG A 167 36.86 23.61 -1.75
CA ARG A 167 37.61 24.88 -1.83
C ARG A 167 38.98 24.80 -1.15
N SER A 168 39.11 24.00 -0.10
CA SER A 168 40.36 23.82 0.65
C SER A 168 41.38 22.89 -0.05
N GLN A 169 40.94 22.10 -1.02
CA GLN A 169 41.72 21.05 -1.69
C GLN A 169 42.23 21.49 -3.08
N LYS A 170 43.43 21.03 -3.49
CA LYS A 170 43.88 21.09 -4.90
C LYS A 170 43.32 19.87 -5.63
N LYS A 171 42.47 20.12 -6.64
CA LYS A 171 41.75 19.14 -7.49
C LYS A 171 42.39 17.73 -7.53
N VAL A 172 41.87 16.80 -6.73
CA VAL A 172 42.05 15.36 -6.92
C VAL A 172 40.83 14.87 -7.71
N HIS A 173 41.08 14.22 -8.85
CA HIS A 173 40.04 13.66 -9.71
C HIS A 173 39.99 12.16 -9.47
N ILE A 174 38.97 11.66 -8.76
CA ILE A 174 38.78 10.22 -8.58
C ILE A 174 37.93 9.70 -9.74
N ARG A 175 38.58 9.01 -10.67
CA ARG A 175 37.91 8.25 -11.73
C ARG A 175 37.44 6.91 -11.14
N SER A 176 36.17 6.82 -10.78
CA SER A 176 35.60 5.55 -10.31
C SER A 176 35.21 4.70 -11.52
N THR A 177 36.07 3.76 -11.89
CA THR A 177 35.83 2.84 -13.03
C THR A 177 34.93 1.66 -12.66
N GLU A 178 34.62 1.48 -11.37
CA GLU A 178 33.83 0.36 -10.86
C GLU A 178 32.55 0.87 -10.21
N THR A 179 31.40 0.49 -10.78
CA THR A 179 30.11 0.66 -10.12
C THR A 179 30.12 -0.17 -8.84
N PRO A 180 30.04 0.43 -7.64
CA PRO A 180 29.97 -0.37 -6.42
C PRO A 180 28.71 -1.23 -6.47
N THR A 181 28.88 -2.55 -6.36
CA THR A 181 27.77 -3.48 -6.18
C THR A 181 27.25 -3.29 -4.76
N VAL A 182 26.15 -2.57 -4.63
CA VAL A 182 25.37 -2.57 -3.39
C VAL A 182 24.55 -3.85 -3.39
N ASP A 183 24.95 -4.83 -2.58
CA ASP A 183 24.16 -6.03 -2.35
C ASP A 183 22.89 -5.66 -1.58
N LEU A 184 21.77 -5.75 -2.30
CA LEU A 184 20.45 -5.66 -1.69
C LEU A 184 20.23 -6.93 -0.86
N ALA A 185 19.51 -6.81 0.26
CA ALA A 185 19.21 -7.96 1.09
C ALA A 185 18.56 -9.08 0.27
N GLU A 186 19.07 -10.31 0.42
CA GLU A 186 18.51 -11.46 -0.30
C GLU A 186 17.06 -11.72 0.10
N GLU A 187 16.19 -11.90 -0.90
CA GLU A 187 14.79 -12.26 -0.67
C GLU A 187 14.69 -13.73 -0.21
N ASN A 188 14.00 -13.96 0.91
CA ASN A 188 13.73 -15.29 1.44
C ASN A 188 12.90 -16.13 0.45
N TRP A 189 12.88 -17.46 0.56
CA TRP A 189 12.12 -18.32 -0.36
C TRP A 189 10.63 -17.94 -0.40
N PHE A 190 10.02 -17.69 0.76
CA PHE A 190 8.64 -17.25 0.86
C PHE A 190 8.44 -15.91 0.15
N ASP A 191 9.44 -15.02 0.26
CA ASP A 191 9.36 -13.72 -0.37
C ASP A 191 9.34 -13.85 -1.89
N ARG A 192 10.18 -14.74 -2.44
CA ARG A 192 10.17 -15.06 -3.87
C ARG A 192 8.81 -15.59 -4.33
N GLN A 193 8.18 -16.48 -3.55
CA GLN A 193 6.87 -17.03 -3.88
C GLN A 193 5.77 -15.97 -3.84
N ALA A 194 5.66 -15.17 -2.79
CA ALA A 194 4.67 -14.11 -2.72
C ALA A 194 4.88 -13.01 -3.79
N THR A 195 6.14 -12.73 -4.17
CA THR A 195 6.46 -11.87 -5.32
C THR A 195 6.00 -12.48 -6.64
N LEU A 196 6.14 -13.80 -6.79
CA LEU A 196 5.66 -14.51 -7.97
C LEU A 196 4.13 -14.44 -8.05
N PHE A 197 3.43 -14.71 -6.95
CA PHE A 197 1.97 -14.62 -6.88
C PHE A 197 1.46 -13.22 -7.22
N SER A 198 2.07 -12.16 -6.68
CA SER A 198 1.67 -10.79 -6.99
C SER A 198 1.95 -10.42 -8.45
N LYS A 199 3.06 -10.89 -9.03
CA LYS A 199 3.36 -10.72 -10.46
C LYS A 199 2.36 -11.45 -11.35
N ILE A 200 1.90 -12.64 -10.95
CA ILE A 200 0.90 -13.41 -11.70
C ILE A 200 -0.47 -12.71 -11.63
N LEU A 201 -0.96 -12.39 -10.42
CA LEU A 201 -2.28 -11.77 -10.22
C LEU A 201 -2.34 -10.35 -10.81
N GLY A 202 -1.28 -9.57 -10.65
CA GLY A 202 -1.14 -8.23 -11.24
C GLY A 202 -0.70 -8.24 -12.71
N SER A 203 -0.76 -9.37 -13.42
CA SER A 203 -0.36 -9.44 -14.83
C SER A 203 -1.51 -9.08 -15.77
N ALA A 204 -1.19 -8.51 -16.94
CA ALA A 204 -2.18 -8.25 -17.98
C ALA A 204 -2.96 -9.52 -18.42
N PRO A 205 -2.31 -10.70 -18.59
CA PRO A 205 -3.03 -11.95 -18.84
C PRO A 205 -4.04 -12.32 -17.76
N ALA A 206 -3.73 -12.15 -16.48
CA ALA A 206 -4.67 -12.43 -15.40
C ALA A 206 -5.90 -11.53 -15.45
N ILE A 207 -5.72 -10.23 -15.74
CA ILE A 207 -6.82 -9.28 -15.92
C ILE A 207 -7.68 -9.65 -17.16
N ILE A 208 -7.06 -10.08 -18.25
CA ILE A 208 -7.78 -10.53 -19.46
C ILE A 208 -8.59 -11.80 -19.15
N LEU A 209 -7.99 -12.78 -18.48
CA LEU A 209 -8.68 -14.01 -18.07
C LEU A 209 -9.84 -13.73 -17.13
N TYR A 210 -9.68 -12.78 -16.21
CA TYR A 210 -10.75 -12.33 -15.31
C TYR A 210 -11.97 -11.84 -16.12
N TRP A 211 -11.78 -10.93 -17.07
CA TRP A 211 -12.87 -10.41 -17.88
C TRP A 211 -13.46 -11.42 -18.85
N ILE A 212 -12.64 -12.31 -19.44
CA ILE A 212 -13.15 -13.45 -20.23
C ILE A 212 -14.08 -14.30 -19.36
N GLY A 213 -13.68 -14.61 -18.13
CA GLY A 213 -14.51 -15.35 -17.18
C GLY A 213 -15.85 -14.66 -16.91
N VAL A 214 -15.83 -13.34 -16.65
CA VAL A 214 -17.05 -12.54 -16.46
C VAL A 214 -17.93 -12.57 -17.71
N PHE A 215 -17.37 -12.35 -18.92
CA PHE A 215 -18.17 -12.35 -20.16
C PHE A 215 -18.74 -13.73 -20.49
N VAL A 216 -17.99 -14.80 -20.25
CA VAL A 216 -18.49 -16.18 -20.39
C VAL A 216 -19.64 -16.43 -19.42
N TRP A 217 -19.50 -16.01 -18.15
CA TRP A 217 -20.57 -16.12 -17.17
C TRP A 217 -21.83 -15.34 -17.57
N VAL A 218 -21.69 -14.10 -18.06
CA VAL A 218 -22.81 -13.31 -18.62
C VAL A 218 -23.49 -14.07 -19.77
N GLY A 219 -22.71 -14.66 -20.69
CA GLY A 219 -23.25 -15.48 -21.77
C GLY A 219 -23.99 -16.73 -21.28
N CYS A 220 -23.47 -17.39 -20.24
CA CYS A 220 -24.11 -18.54 -19.60
C CYS A 220 -25.45 -18.19 -18.92
N GLY A 221 -25.69 -16.92 -18.57
CA GLY A 221 -26.97 -16.48 -17.99
C GLY A 221 -28.16 -16.61 -18.93
N ALA A 222 -27.91 -16.59 -20.25
CA ALA A 222 -28.93 -16.82 -21.27
C ALA A 222 -29.34 -18.30 -21.40
N LEU A 223 -28.57 -19.22 -20.83
CA LEU A 223 -28.91 -20.64 -20.83
C LEU A 223 -30.07 -20.89 -19.88
N LYS A 224 -31.06 -21.67 -20.33
CA LYS A 224 -32.20 -22.06 -19.50
C LYS A 224 -31.80 -23.25 -18.63
N LEU A 225 -31.50 -22.98 -17.36
CA LEU A 225 -31.11 -23.98 -16.37
C LEU A 225 -32.33 -24.41 -15.55
N LYS A 226 -32.31 -25.63 -15.02
CA LYS A 226 -33.38 -26.16 -14.18
C LYS A 226 -33.48 -25.34 -12.89
N THR A 227 -34.68 -25.00 -12.45
CA THR A 227 -34.91 -24.32 -11.17
C THR A 227 -34.78 -25.28 -10.00
N ASP A 228 -34.26 -24.80 -8.87
CA ASP A 228 -34.23 -25.52 -7.58
C ASP A 228 -35.59 -25.56 -6.86
N SER A 229 -36.64 -25.06 -7.51
CA SER A 229 -37.99 -25.07 -6.99
C SER A 229 -38.57 -26.49 -7.01
N ASP A 230 -39.24 -26.89 -5.93
CA ASP A 230 -39.98 -28.14 -5.86
C ASP A 230 -41.28 -28.08 -6.69
N PRO A 231 -41.72 -29.21 -7.28
CA PRO A 231 -43.00 -29.30 -7.98
C PRO A 231 -44.18 -29.02 -7.02
N PRO A 232 -45.33 -28.52 -7.53
CA PRO A 232 -45.72 -28.48 -8.93
C PRO A 232 -45.20 -27.25 -9.70
N TYR A 233 -44.65 -27.51 -10.89
CA TYR A 233 -44.25 -26.48 -11.82
C TYR A 233 -45.46 -25.91 -12.55
N THR A 234 -45.51 -24.59 -12.68
CA THR A 234 -46.58 -23.85 -13.40
C THR A 234 -46.35 -23.81 -14.92
N GLY A 235 -45.19 -24.27 -15.40
CA GLY A 235 -44.87 -24.41 -16.81
C GLY A 235 -43.40 -24.77 -17.02
N ARG A 236 -43.02 -25.12 -18.27
CA ARG A 236 -41.63 -25.52 -18.58
C ARG A 236 -40.66 -24.34 -18.63
N TYR A 237 -41.12 -23.17 -19.10
CA TYR A 237 -40.28 -21.96 -19.30
C TYR A 237 -40.95 -20.66 -18.87
N SER A 238 -42.20 -20.71 -18.39
CA SER A 238 -43.02 -19.54 -18.05
C SER A 238 -44.02 -19.92 -16.97
N GLY A 239 -44.41 -18.96 -16.14
CA GLY A 239 -45.29 -19.15 -14.99
C GLY A 239 -44.67 -18.56 -13.71
N SER A 240 -45.39 -18.63 -12.59
CA SER A 240 -44.87 -18.15 -11.28
C SER A 240 -43.84 -19.10 -10.66
N ASN A 241 -43.82 -20.36 -11.08
CA ASN A 241 -42.84 -21.40 -10.70
C ASN A 241 -42.49 -22.27 -11.94
N PRO A 242 -41.69 -21.77 -12.89
CA PRO A 242 -41.33 -22.52 -14.10
C PRO A 242 -40.18 -23.52 -13.86
N GLU A 243 -40.16 -24.65 -14.58
CA GLU A 243 -39.13 -25.70 -14.43
C GLU A 243 -37.72 -25.25 -14.88
N TYR A 244 -37.64 -24.30 -15.82
CA TYR A 244 -36.38 -23.76 -16.32
C TYR A 244 -36.42 -22.22 -16.37
N VAL A 245 -35.38 -21.58 -15.83
CA VAL A 245 -35.23 -20.12 -15.77
C VAL A 245 -33.88 -19.71 -16.36
N SER A 246 -33.90 -18.63 -17.14
CA SER A 246 -32.70 -17.87 -17.54
C SER A 246 -32.44 -16.76 -16.53
N TRP A 247 -31.18 -16.42 -16.28
CA TRP A 247 -30.79 -15.39 -15.30
C TRP A 247 -31.31 -15.67 -13.87
N SER A 248 -31.20 -16.93 -13.42
CA SER A 248 -31.65 -17.35 -12.09
C SER A 248 -30.79 -16.80 -10.95
N ASP A 249 -31.32 -16.80 -9.73
CA ASP A 249 -30.57 -16.40 -8.53
C ASP A 249 -29.34 -17.31 -8.29
N VAL A 250 -29.45 -18.60 -8.61
CA VAL A 250 -28.34 -19.57 -8.57
C VAL A 250 -27.22 -19.19 -9.54
N TRP A 251 -27.57 -18.73 -10.75
CA TRP A 251 -26.60 -18.22 -11.72
C TRP A 251 -25.86 -16.98 -11.19
N GLN A 252 -26.55 -16.09 -10.45
CA GLN A 252 -25.93 -14.94 -9.79
C GLN A 252 -25.04 -15.36 -8.62
N MET A 253 -25.45 -16.36 -7.84
CA MET A 253 -24.69 -16.88 -6.71
C MET A 253 -23.33 -17.46 -7.14
N TYR A 254 -23.26 -18.17 -8.28
CA TYR A 254 -21.99 -18.71 -8.79
C TYR A 254 -20.92 -17.65 -9.03
N ILE A 255 -21.27 -16.53 -9.68
CA ILE A 255 -20.30 -15.45 -9.87
C ILE A 255 -19.95 -14.79 -8.56
N ASN A 256 -20.93 -14.67 -7.66
CA ASN A 256 -20.73 -14.04 -6.37
C ASN A 256 -19.67 -14.80 -5.56
N THR A 257 -19.81 -16.12 -5.45
CA THR A 257 -18.80 -16.97 -4.79
C THR A 257 -17.46 -16.97 -5.53
N ALA A 258 -17.45 -17.01 -6.86
CA ALA A 258 -16.20 -16.99 -7.63
C ALA A 258 -15.43 -15.68 -7.43
N VAL A 259 -16.12 -14.54 -7.48
CA VAL A 259 -15.53 -13.21 -7.27
C VAL A 259 -15.13 -13.03 -5.81
N ALA A 260 -15.88 -13.56 -4.86
CA ALA A 260 -15.49 -13.58 -3.45
C ALA A 260 -14.12 -14.25 -3.28
N VAL A 261 -13.92 -15.44 -3.85
CA VAL A 261 -12.60 -16.11 -3.80
C VAL A 261 -11.49 -15.24 -4.42
N VAL A 262 -11.77 -14.56 -5.54
CA VAL A 262 -10.80 -13.64 -6.16
C VAL A 262 -10.46 -12.47 -5.24
N LEU A 263 -11.47 -11.85 -4.61
CA LEU A 263 -11.30 -10.75 -3.66
C LEU A 263 -10.46 -11.20 -2.46
N LEU A 264 -10.81 -12.32 -1.83
CA LEU A 264 -10.10 -12.90 -0.69
C LEU A 264 -8.61 -13.10 -0.99
N ILE A 265 -8.30 -13.77 -2.11
CA ILE A 265 -6.91 -14.03 -2.51
C ILE A 265 -6.20 -12.71 -2.80
N SER A 266 -6.83 -11.82 -3.58
CA SER A 266 -6.20 -10.57 -4.02
C SER A 266 -5.92 -9.63 -2.85
N SER A 267 -6.85 -9.47 -1.91
CA SER A 267 -6.68 -8.62 -0.74
C SER A 267 -5.60 -9.15 0.20
N VAL A 268 -5.57 -10.47 0.45
CA VAL A 268 -4.57 -11.09 1.32
C VAL A 268 -3.16 -11.01 0.70
N VAL A 269 -3.03 -11.30 -0.60
CA VAL A 269 -1.77 -11.16 -1.34
C VAL A 269 -1.30 -9.70 -1.32
N LEU A 270 -2.20 -8.75 -1.61
CA LEU A 270 -1.86 -7.33 -1.67
C LEU A 270 -1.36 -6.82 -0.31
N GLN A 271 -2.06 -7.14 0.78
CA GLN A 271 -1.69 -6.71 2.13
C GLN A 271 -0.31 -7.27 2.53
N ASN A 272 -0.06 -8.54 2.24
CA ASN A 272 1.21 -9.20 2.55
C ASN A 272 2.37 -8.59 1.74
N VAL A 273 2.19 -8.46 0.43
CA VAL A 273 3.22 -7.93 -0.48
C VAL A 273 3.56 -6.48 -0.12
N ARG A 274 2.55 -5.64 0.16
CA ARG A 274 2.77 -4.26 0.63
C ARG A 274 3.57 -4.24 1.93
N ALA A 275 3.12 -4.97 2.95
CA ALA A 275 3.77 -4.96 4.27
C ALA A 275 5.25 -5.36 4.19
N ARG A 276 5.53 -6.39 3.40
CA ARG A 276 6.90 -6.86 3.17
C ARG A 276 7.73 -5.85 2.37
N ASN A 277 7.20 -5.34 1.26
CA ASN A 277 7.90 -4.39 0.42
C ASN A 277 8.25 -3.11 1.20
N ASN A 278 7.32 -2.61 2.01
CA ASN A 278 7.56 -1.46 2.87
C ASN A 278 8.62 -1.74 3.94
N LYS A 279 8.66 -2.95 4.51
CA LYS A 279 9.72 -3.36 5.43
C LYS A 279 11.08 -3.38 4.72
N PHE A 280 11.14 -3.92 3.51
CA PHE A 280 12.36 -3.94 2.70
C PHE A 280 12.85 -2.51 2.40
N VAL A 281 11.98 -1.67 1.82
CA VAL A 281 12.33 -0.28 1.49
C VAL A 281 12.80 0.47 2.74
N ARG A 282 12.12 0.31 3.88
CA ARG A 282 12.53 0.93 5.15
C ARG A 282 13.93 0.50 5.58
N ASN A 283 14.22 -0.80 5.54
CA ASN A 283 15.54 -1.30 5.92
C ASN A 283 16.65 -0.71 5.01
N GLU A 284 16.39 -0.62 3.71
CA GLU A 284 17.34 -0.01 2.77
C GLU A 284 17.49 1.50 2.99
N LEU A 285 16.40 2.22 3.25
CA LEU A 285 16.45 3.64 3.61
C LEU A 285 17.23 3.90 4.90
N ASN A 286 17.11 3.00 5.90
CA ASN A 286 17.90 3.08 7.13
C ASN A 286 19.40 2.88 6.85
N LYS A 287 19.79 2.01 5.92
CA LYS A 287 21.20 1.88 5.50
C LYS A 287 21.72 3.16 4.84
N VAL A 288 20.92 3.78 3.95
CA VAL A 288 21.26 5.08 3.35
C VAL A 288 21.44 6.16 4.41
N SER A 289 20.55 6.17 5.40
CA SER A 289 20.63 7.07 6.56
C SER A 289 21.94 6.93 7.34
N LEU A 290 22.35 5.70 7.63
CA LEU A 290 23.62 5.43 8.34
C LEU A 290 24.82 5.92 7.53
N LEU A 291 24.83 5.69 6.22
CA LEU A 291 25.87 6.22 5.34
C LEU A 291 25.90 7.75 5.35
N ASP A 292 24.74 8.40 5.34
CA ASP A 292 24.66 9.86 5.46
C ASP A 292 25.22 10.35 6.81
N SER A 293 24.95 9.65 7.92
CA SER A 293 25.55 10.00 9.22
C SER A 293 27.09 9.91 9.17
N LYS A 294 27.62 8.87 8.54
CA LYS A 294 29.07 8.71 8.36
C LYS A 294 29.66 9.82 7.49
N ILE A 295 29.04 10.13 6.37
CA ILE A 295 29.46 11.23 5.48
C ILE A 295 29.49 12.55 6.23
N GLU A 296 28.45 12.85 7.02
CA GLU A 296 28.38 14.06 7.84
C GLU A 296 29.54 14.09 8.85
N GLY A 297 29.71 13.04 9.66
CA GLY A 297 30.76 12.96 10.68
C GLY A 297 32.17 13.11 10.09
N THR A 298 32.46 12.44 8.97
CA THR A 298 33.75 12.53 8.29
C THR A 298 33.96 13.91 7.66
N SER A 299 32.93 14.49 7.04
CA SER A 299 33.02 15.83 6.44
C SER A 299 33.24 16.90 7.51
N ARG A 300 32.58 16.79 8.66
CA ARG A 300 32.79 17.68 9.82
C ARG A 300 34.19 17.52 10.41
N TYR A 301 34.74 16.31 10.48
CA TYR A 301 36.13 16.08 10.88
C TYR A 301 37.12 16.79 9.94
N LEU A 302 36.89 16.70 8.63
CA LEU A 302 37.80 17.26 7.62
C LEU A 302 37.74 18.79 7.50
N THR A 303 36.61 19.40 7.85
CA THR A 303 36.36 20.86 7.76
C THR A 303 36.45 21.58 9.10
N GLY A 304 36.22 20.88 10.22
CA GLY A 304 36.09 21.47 11.56
C GLY A 304 34.73 22.14 11.82
N ASN A 305 33.79 22.07 10.89
CA ASN A 305 32.51 22.78 10.98
C ASN A 305 31.47 22.00 11.83
N MET A 306 31.06 22.59 12.95
CA MET A 306 30.11 22.02 13.92
C MET A 306 28.73 22.71 13.91
N GLU A 307 28.40 23.47 12.87
CA GLU A 307 27.10 24.13 12.76
C GLU A 307 25.93 23.14 12.77
N PRO A 308 24.77 23.50 13.37
CA PRO A 308 23.60 22.65 13.37
C PRO A 308 23.02 22.48 11.96
N ASN A 309 22.45 21.30 11.70
CA ASN A 309 21.77 21.03 10.43
C ASN A 309 20.58 21.99 10.24
N LYS A 310 20.30 22.34 8.98
CA LYS A 310 19.22 23.28 8.65
C LYS A 310 17.86 22.60 8.78
N GLU A 311 16.93 23.33 9.37
CA GLU A 311 15.54 22.91 9.44
C GLU A 311 14.90 22.97 8.04
N VAL A 312 14.15 21.92 7.69
CA VAL A 312 13.43 21.83 6.41
C VAL A 312 11.95 21.66 6.68
N GLU A 313 11.14 22.54 6.11
CA GLU A 313 9.69 22.39 6.08
C GLU A 313 9.30 21.37 5.02
N VAL A 314 8.55 20.35 5.45
CA VAL A 314 8.04 19.31 4.58
C VAL A 314 6.55 19.50 4.38
N LEU A 315 6.17 19.75 3.12
CA LEU A 315 4.78 19.98 2.76
C LEU A 315 4.07 18.64 2.48
N PRO A 316 2.81 18.48 2.89
CA PRO A 316 1.98 17.34 2.53
C PRO A 316 1.51 17.47 1.07
N CYS A 317 1.01 16.35 0.52
CA CYS A 317 0.43 16.33 -0.83
C CYS A 317 -0.77 17.31 -0.91
N LYS A 318 -0.63 18.37 -1.73
CA LYS A 318 -1.66 19.41 -1.88
C LYS A 318 -2.83 18.89 -2.72
N ARG A 319 -4.04 18.89 -2.14
CA ARG A 319 -5.28 18.45 -2.80
C ARG A 319 -6.27 19.59 -3.00
N LYS A 320 -6.98 19.63 -4.13
CA LYS A 320 -7.93 20.72 -4.48
C LYS A 320 -9.33 20.21 -4.81
N GLY A 321 -10.35 21.00 -4.47
CA GLY A 321 -11.75 20.70 -4.81
C GLY A 321 -12.22 19.34 -4.31
N PHE A 322 -12.79 18.52 -5.20
CA PHE A 322 -13.31 17.18 -4.89
C PHE A 322 -12.23 16.22 -4.35
N GLU A 323 -10.96 16.40 -4.73
CA GLU A 323 -9.86 15.58 -4.21
C GLU A 323 -9.69 15.74 -2.69
N LYS A 324 -10.08 16.90 -2.12
CA LYS A 324 -10.09 17.07 -0.66
C LYS A 324 -11.16 16.20 0.00
N VAL A 325 -12.32 16.06 -0.64
CA VAL A 325 -13.42 15.20 -0.15
C VAL A 325 -13.00 13.74 -0.20
N ILE A 326 -12.39 13.30 -1.30
CA ILE A 326 -11.84 11.94 -1.42
C ILE A 326 -10.79 11.70 -0.33
N SER A 327 -9.87 12.65 -0.11
CA SER A 327 -8.85 12.53 0.94
C SER A 327 -9.44 12.46 2.34
N PHE A 328 -10.50 13.22 2.60
CA PHE A 328 -11.20 13.19 3.88
C PHE A 328 -11.89 11.85 4.10
N TYR A 329 -12.56 11.32 3.08
CA TYR A 329 -13.18 10.00 3.11
C TYR A 329 -12.13 8.89 3.32
N ALA A 330 -11.03 8.92 2.57
CA ALA A 330 -9.89 8.01 2.73
C ALA A 330 -9.30 8.06 4.15
N ALA A 331 -9.18 9.25 4.73
CA ALA A 331 -8.70 9.42 6.10
C ALA A 331 -9.70 8.87 7.13
N ILE A 332 -11.01 8.98 6.89
CA ILE A 332 -12.04 8.36 7.75
C ILE A 332 -11.91 6.84 7.71
N ILE A 333 -11.92 6.26 6.51
CA ILE A 333 -11.81 4.80 6.32
C ILE A 333 -10.54 4.27 6.94
N GLY A 334 -9.40 4.90 6.66
CA GLY A 334 -8.11 4.50 7.22
C GLY A 334 -7.96 4.79 8.72
N SER A 335 -8.88 5.52 9.36
CA SER A 335 -8.78 5.83 10.80
C SER A 335 -9.48 4.80 11.67
N GLY A 336 -9.35 4.95 12.99
CA GLY A 336 -10.13 4.20 13.96
C GLY A 336 -11.66 4.39 13.82
N ILE A 337 -12.13 5.47 13.17
CA ILE A 337 -13.55 5.64 12.86
C ILE A 337 -14.03 4.57 11.89
N GLY A 338 -13.30 4.31 10.79
CA GLY A 338 -13.69 3.30 9.81
C GLY A 338 -13.87 1.92 10.46
N LEU A 339 -12.91 1.54 11.31
CA LEU A 339 -13.00 0.31 12.10
C LEU A 339 -14.18 0.33 13.08
N ALA A 340 -14.43 1.43 13.79
CA ALA A 340 -15.56 1.54 14.72
C ALA A 340 -16.91 1.43 14.00
N ILE A 341 -17.06 2.07 12.84
CA ILE A 341 -18.25 1.94 11.98
C ILE A 341 -18.41 0.48 11.54
N SER A 342 -17.31 -0.18 11.17
CA SER A 342 -17.35 -1.60 10.78
C SER A 342 -17.84 -2.52 11.88
N VAL A 343 -17.28 -2.37 13.08
CA VAL A 343 -17.70 -3.12 14.26
C VAL A 343 -19.17 -2.82 14.59
N LEU A 344 -19.60 -1.56 14.52
CA LEU A 344 -20.98 -1.17 14.77
C LEU A 344 -21.95 -1.83 13.78
N VAL A 345 -21.66 -1.76 12.48
CA VAL A 345 -22.50 -2.38 11.44
C VAL A 345 -22.60 -3.88 11.67
N PHE A 346 -21.50 -4.54 12.03
CA PHE A 346 -21.50 -5.98 12.32
C PHE A 346 -22.32 -6.32 13.57
N ILE A 347 -22.20 -5.54 14.64
CA ILE A 347 -23.00 -5.72 15.86
C ILE A 347 -24.49 -5.55 15.57
N VAL A 348 -24.86 -4.52 14.81
CA VAL A 348 -26.25 -4.26 14.41
C VAL A 348 -26.77 -5.40 13.53
N TRP A 349 -25.96 -5.88 12.59
CA TRP A 349 -26.32 -7.01 11.74
C TRP A 349 -26.54 -8.31 12.56
N LEU A 350 -25.69 -8.60 13.55
CA LEU A 350 -25.92 -9.74 14.44
C LEU A 350 -27.17 -9.58 15.31
N ALA A 351 -27.39 -8.38 15.85
CA ALA A 351 -28.53 -8.11 16.73
C ALA A 351 -29.88 -8.22 16.02
N ILE A 352 -29.97 -7.71 14.79
CA ILE A 352 -31.19 -7.78 13.99
C ILE A 352 -31.37 -9.17 13.35
N GLY A 353 -30.30 -9.90 13.08
CA GLY A 353 -30.39 -11.25 12.50
C GLY A 353 -31.20 -12.23 13.33
N HIS A 354 -31.11 -12.13 14.66
CA HIS A 354 -31.96 -12.91 15.56
C HIS A 354 -33.46 -12.58 15.38
N LEU A 355 -33.80 -11.31 15.16
CA LEU A 355 -35.20 -10.88 14.94
C LEU A 355 -35.73 -11.33 13.56
N MET A 356 -34.85 -11.37 12.56
CA MET A 356 -35.18 -11.78 11.18
C MET A 356 -35.04 -13.29 10.94
N GLN A 357 -34.87 -14.08 12.01
CA GLN A 357 -34.73 -15.55 11.97
C GLN A 357 -33.62 -16.07 11.04
N TRP A 358 -32.62 -15.24 10.72
CA TRP A 358 -31.52 -15.61 9.84
C TRP A 358 -31.96 -16.12 8.45
N ASP A 359 -32.99 -15.50 7.87
CA ASP A 359 -33.43 -15.84 6.51
C ASP A 359 -32.36 -15.49 5.44
N SER A 360 -32.48 -16.10 4.25
CA SER A 360 -31.50 -15.89 3.17
C SER A 360 -31.42 -14.42 2.72
N ASN A 361 -32.50 -13.66 2.86
CA ASN A 361 -32.55 -12.24 2.50
C ASN A 361 -31.78 -11.37 3.50
N TRP A 362 -31.75 -11.77 4.78
CA TRP A 362 -30.97 -11.16 5.85
C TRP A 362 -29.48 -11.49 5.74
N TRP A 363 -29.13 -12.74 5.42
CA TRP A 363 -27.74 -13.09 5.14
C TRP A 363 -27.20 -12.27 3.96
N LEU A 364 -27.99 -12.08 2.91
CA LEU A 364 -27.57 -11.32 1.74
C LEU A 364 -27.34 -9.81 1.99
N ILE A 365 -27.95 -9.24 3.04
CA ILE A 365 -27.91 -7.80 3.27
C ILE A 365 -26.51 -7.31 3.63
N ILE A 366 -25.73 -8.13 4.34
CA ILE A 366 -24.36 -7.74 4.72
C ILE A 366 -23.48 -7.69 3.48
N GLY A 367 -23.57 -8.70 2.60
CA GLY A 367 -22.88 -8.72 1.32
C GLY A 367 -23.27 -7.53 0.44
N THR A 368 -24.55 -7.16 0.41
CA THR A 368 -25.02 -5.98 -0.33
C THR A 368 -24.43 -4.68 0.21
N TYR A 369 -24.42 -4.50 1.52
CA TYR A 369 -23.80 -3.33 2.16
C TYR A 369 -22.30 -3.26 1.83
N THR A 370 -21.57 -4.35 2.07
CA THR A 370 -20.12 -4.38 1.84
C THR A 370 -19.77 -4.25 0.38
N GLY A 371 -20.55 -4.81 -0.55
CA GLY A 371 -20.31 -4.65 -1.99
C GLY A 371 -20.50 -3.21 -2.45
N LEU A 372 -21.55 -2.52 -1.98
CA LEU A 372 -21.77 -1.11 -2.30
C LEU A 372 -20.67 -0.19 -1.73
N VAL A 373 -20.24 -0.43 -0.50
CA VAL A 373 -19.17 0.35 0.14
C VAL A 373 -17.81 0.02 -0.47
N GLY A 374 -17.48 -1.27 -0.61
CA GLY A 374 -16.26 -1.78 -1.24
C GLY A 374 -16.08 -1.30 -2.67
N TYR A 375 -17.16 -1.11 -3.42
CA TYR A 375 -17.12 -0.48 -4.72
C TYR A 375 -16.62 0.97 -4.68
N ILE A 376 -17.10 1.79 -3.75
CA ILE A 376 -16.62 3.17 -3.57
C ILE A 376 -15.18 3.16 -3.06
N ASP A 377 -14.87 2.27 -2.12
CA ASP A 377 -13.56 2.14 -1.49
C ASP A 377 -12.50 1.71 -2.50
N GLY A 378 -12.79 0.77 -3.39
CA GLY A 378 -11.89 0.34 -4.46
C GLY A 378 -11.43 1.48 -5.35
N PHE A 379 -12.32 2.40 -5.75
CA PHE A 379 -11.94 3.59 -6.52
C PHE A 379 -11.23 4.64 -5.66
N THR A 380 -11.69 4.85 -4.42
CA THR A 380 -11.09 5.81 -3.46
C THR A 380 -9.64 5.44 -3.14
N LEU A 381 -9.40 4.16 -2.84
CA LEU A 381 -8.10 3.60 -2.52
C LEU A 381 -7.15 3.78 -3.70
N ARG A 382 -7.62 3.54 -4.92
CA ARG A 382 -6.81 3.68 -6.12
C ARG A 382 -6.50 5.12 -6.50
N GLU A 383 -7.46 6.03 -6.38
CA GLU A 383 -7.21 7.46 -6.58
C GLU A 383 -6.19 7.98 -5.56
N THR A 384 -6.38 7.62 -4.28
CA THR A 384 -5.47 8.01 -3.20
C THR A 384 -4.08 7.40 -3.42
N PHE A 385 -4.01 6.17 -3.92
CA PHE A 385 -2.75 5.50 -4.22
C PHE A 385 -1.99 6.21 -5.33
N ARG A 386 -2.67 6.56 -6.43
CA ARG A 386 -2.06 7.33 -7.51
C ARG A 386 -1.58 8.70 -7.02
N ALA A 387 -2.39 9.41 -6.25
CA ALA A 387 -2.04 10.74 -5.76
C ALA A 387 -0.81 10.72 -4.84
N ILE A 388 -0.75 9.77 -3.89
CA ILE A 388 0.39 9.59 -3.00
C ILE A 388 1.63 9.15 -3.78
N THR A 389 1.51 8.14 -4.63
CA THR A 389 2.66 7.59 -5.35
C THR A 389 3.29 8.62 -6.29
N ALA A 390 2.47 9.39 -7.02
CA ALA A 390 2.98 10.47 -7.87
C ALA A 390 3.69 11.57 -7.08
N TYR A 391 3.21 11.86 -5.85
CA TYR A 391 3.86 12.82 -4.96
C TYR A 391 5.21 12.26 -4.43
N ASP A 392 5.21 11.02 -3.96
CA ASP A 392 6.42 10.36 -3.46
C ASP A 392 7.49 10.24 -4.55
N GLU A 393 7.10 9.85 -5.77
CA GLU A 393 8.01 9.74 -6.93
C GLU A 393 8.68 11.08 -7.23
N ALA A 394 7.93 12.19 -7.24
CA ALA A 394 8.50 13.52 -7.43
C ALA A 394 9.51 13.89 -6.34
N LYS A 395 9.27 13.45 -5.09
CA LYS A 395 10.20 13.66 -3.97
C LYS A 395 11.43 12.75 -4.02
N PHE A 396 11.29 11.53 -4.51
CA PHE A 396 12.42 10.66 -4.81
C PHE A 396 13.31 11.22 -5.93
N ASP A 397 12.70 11.77 -6.98
CA ASP A 397 13.42 12.44 -8.06
C ASP A 397 14.22 13.64 -7.55
N GLU A 398 13.63 14.46 -6.67
CA GLU A 398 14.31 15.57 -6.01
C GLU A 398 15.54 15.10 -5.21
N LEU A 399 15.42 14.00 -4.47
CA LEU A 399 16.54 13.40 -3.73
C LEU A 399 17.65 12.88 -4.65
N LEU A 400 17.30 12.34 -5.83
CA LEU A 400 18.29 11.91 -6.82
C LEU A 400 19.06 13.12 -7.38
N ASP A 401 18.36 14.21 -7.67
CA ASP A 401 18.97 15.45 -8.17
C ASP A 401 19.93 16.06 -7.14
N ASP A 402 19.50 16.11 -5.87
CA ASP A 402 20.35 16.51 -4.74
C ASP A 402 21.62 15.63 -4.66
N SER A 403 21.46 14.33 -4.81
CA SER A 403 22.57 13.37 -4.72
C SER A 403 23.55 13.52 -5.88
N GLN A 404 23.04 13.80 -7.08
CA GLN A 404 23.86 14.08 -8.26
C GLN A 404 24.66 15.38 -8.07
N GLU A 405 24.08 16.38 -7.41
CA GLU A 405 24.80 17.62 -7.07
C GLU A 405 25.99 17.34 -6.15
N LEU A 406 25.82 16.51 -5.11
CA LEU A 406 26.94 16.16 -4.20
C LEU A 406 28.08 15.45 -4.93
N LEU A 407 27.77 14.51 -5.83
CA LEU A 407 28.77 13.82 -6.65
C LEU A 407 29.52 14.81 -7.56
N THR A 408 28.80 15.77 -8.13
CA THR A 408 29.37 16.81 -9.00
C THR A 408 30.31 17.73 -8.24
N ILE A 409 29.96 18.14 -7.01
CA ILE A 409 30.82 18.96 -6.13
C ILE A 409 32.15 18.26 -5.86
N LEU A 410 32.12 16.94 -5.65
CA LEU A 410 33.32 16.14 -5.41
C LEU A 410 34.08 15.75 -6.69
N GLY A 411 33.54 16.05 -7.87
CA GLY A 411 34.13 15.66 -9.15
C GLY A 411 34.14 14.14 -9.37
N ILE A 412 33.19 13.41 -8.78
CA ILE A 412 33.03 11.97 -8.99
C ILE A 412 32.28 11.75 -10.31
N ASP A 413 32.93 11.09 -11.27
CA ASP A 413 32.35 10.77 -12.58
C ASP A 413 31.37 9.58 -12.48
N TYR A 414 30.18 9.86 -11.95
CA TYR A 414 29.07 8.92 -11.91
C TYR A 414 27.74 9.63 -12.17
N GLN A 415 26.95 9.08 -13.09
CA GLN A 415 25.62 9.59 -13.43
C GLN A 415 24.56 8.67 -12.84
N LEU A 416 23.78 9.20 -11.88
CA LEU A 416 22.67 8.47 -11.28
C LEU A 416 21.61 8.18 -12.34
N GLN A 417 21.13 6.94 -12.31
CA GLN A 417 20.11 6.49 -13.26
C GLN A 417 18.72 6.72 -12.69
N ARG A 418 17.75 6.92 -13.60
CA ARG A 418 16.32 6.95 -13.28
C ARG A 418 15.64 5.67 -13.78
N PRO A 419 14.56 5.21 -13.15
CA PRO A 419 13.87 4.00 -13.57
C PRO A 419 13.37 4.10 -15.02
N SER A 420 13.47 3.00 -15.77
CA SER A 420 13.11 2.94 -17.20
C SER A 420 11.62 3.21 -17.42
N THR A 421 11.32 4.06 -18.41
CA THR A 421 9.96 4.41 -18.86
C THR A 421 9.55 3.72 -20.16
N LYS A 422 10.36 2.78 -20.67
CA LYS A 422 10.05 2.08 -21.94
C LYS A 422 8.93 1.06 -21.74
N PHE A 423 7.71 1.47 -22.07
CA PHE A 423 6.52 0.60 -22.00
C PHE A 423 6.26 -0.14 -23.32
N ASN A 424 6.09 -1.46 -23.22
CA ASN A 424 5.50 -2.28 -24.27
C ASN A 424 3.99 -2.00 -24.41
N ILE A 425 3.36 -2.39 -25.52
CA ILE A 425 1.94 -2.12 -25.83
C ILE A 425 1.01 -2.59 -24.71
N GLN A 426 1.23 -3.81 -24.20
CA GLN A 426 0.44 -4.36 -23.09
C GLN A 426 0.56 -3.50 -21.82
N GLN A 427 1.76 -3.00 -21.52
CA GLN A 427 1.98 -2.12 -20.37
C GLN A 427 1.31 -0.76 -20.57
N ARG A 428 1.30 -0.21 -21.79
CA ARG A 428 0.59 1.04 -22.09
C ARG A 428 -0.92 0.91 -21.87
N ILE A 429 -1.52 -0.18 -22.34
CA ILE A 429 -2.95 -0.45 -22.12
C ILE A 429 -3.24 -0.57 -20.63
N SER A 430 -2.43 -1.35 -19.90
CA SER A 430 -2.59 -1.49 -18.46
C SER A 430 -2.44 -0.16 -17.72
N VAL A 431 -1.45 0.66 -18.05
CA VAL A 431 -1.28 2.00 -17.45
C VAL A 431 -2.47 2.91 -17.76
N TYR A 432 -2.98 2.87 -18.98
CA TYR A 432 -4.18 3.63 -19.34
C TYR A 432 -5.39 3.23 -18.49
N VAL A 433 -5.67 1.92 -18.40
CA VAL A 433 -6.75 1.39 -17.56
C VAL A 433 -6.49 1.75 -16.09
N SER A 434 -5.24 1.62 -15.63
CA SER A 434 -4.76 2.03 -14.30
C SER A 434 -5.15 3.48 -13.97
N ASN A 435 -4.83 4.39 -14.89
CA ASN A 435 -5.11 5.82 -14.80
C ASN A 435 -6.60 6.15 -14.86
N ALA A 436 -7.37 5.44 -15.69
CA ALA A 436 -8.81 5.66 -15.81
C ALA A 436 -9.52 5.41 -14.46
N CYS A 437 -9.33 4.22 -13.85
CA CYS A 437 -10.01 3.90 -12.59
C CYS A 437 -9.36 4.56 -11.35
N SER A 438 -8.23 5.25 -11.49
CA SER A 438 -7.61 6.03 -10.40
C SER A 438 -7.83 7.54 -10.55
N SER A 439 -8.72 7.93 -11.46
CA SER A 439 -9.10 9.33 -11.64
C SER A 439 -10.16 9.74 -10.60
N LYS A 440 -10.17 11.02 -10.23
CA LYS A 440 -11.21 11.58 -9.35
C LYS A 440 -12.63 11.42 -9.93
N TYR A 441 -12.75 11.45 -11.26
CA TYR A 441 -14.01 11.24 -11.95
C TYR A 441 -14.52 9.81 -11.78
N SER A 442 -13.61 8.83 -11.66
CA SER A 442 -13.98 7.45 -11.37
C SER A 442 -14.62 7.30 -9.99
N VAL A 443 -14.13 8.03 -8.99
CA VAL A 443 -14.72 8.06 -7.64
C VAL A 443 -16.08 8.78 -7.66
N MET A 444 -16.21 9.86 -8.41
CA MET A 444 -17.51 10.52 -8.58
C MET A 444 -18.53 9.59 -9.25
N ALA A 445 -18.11 8.92 -10.33
CA ALA A 445 -18.93 7.96 -11.03
C ALA A 445 -19.36 6.80 -10.13
N SER A 446 -18.47 6.30 -9.26
CA SER A 446 -18.81 5.21 -8.36
C SER A 446 -19.90 5.60 -7.35
N VAL A 447 -19.83 6.81 -6.78
CA VAL A 447 -20.88 7.34 -5.90
C VAL A 447 -22.21 7.47 -6.65
N PHE A 448 -22.22 8.00 -7.88
CA PHE A 448 -23.43 8.08 -8.69
C PHE A 448 -24.03 6.69 -9.00
N THR A 449 -23.18 5.71 -9.34
CA THR A 449 -23.61 4.33 -9.57
C THR A 449 -24.24 3.72 -8.33
N VAL A 450 -23.64 3.90 -7.14
CA VAL A 450 -24.21 3.40 -5.89
C VAL A 450 -25.57 4.03 -5.60
N VAL A 451 -25.71 5.35 -5.77
CA VAL A 451 -27.01 6.02 -5.60
C VAL A 451 -28.04 5.47 -6.57
N ALA A 452 -27.68 5.26 -7.85
CA ALA A 452 -28.57 4.67 -8.84
C ALA A 452 -28.99 3.24 -8.46
N LEU A 453 -28.05 2.40 -8.01
CA LEU A 453 -28.33 1.03 -7.55
C LEU A 453 -29.27 1.03 -6.34
N LEU A 454 -29.07 1.93 -5.37
CA LEU A 454 -29.95 2.07 -4.20
C LEU A 454 -31.38 2.47 -4.60
N VAL A 455 -31.54 3.36 -5.57
CA VAL A 455 -32.87 3.75 -6.10
C VAL A 455 -33.55 2.56 -6.76
N ILE A 456 -32.82 1.78 -7.58
CA ILE A 456 -33.34 0.59 -8.25
C ILE A 456 -33.75 -0.47 -7.20
N ALA A 457 -32.88 -0.79 -6.24
CA ALA A 457 -33.17 -1.75 -5.19
C ALA A 457 -34.35 -1.33 -4.31
N SER A 458 -34.48 -0.03 -4.02
CA SER A 458 -35.64 0.53 -3.30
C SER A 458 -36.93 0.38 -4.11
N GLY A 459 -36.89 0.59 -5.43
CA GLY A 459 -38.01 0.33 -6.33
C GLY A 459 -38.42 -1.15 -6.37
N LEU A 460 -37.44 -2.05 -6.24
CA LEU A 460 -37.63 -3.50 -6.12
C LEU A 460 -37.95 -3.96 -4.68
N LYS A 461 -38.18 -3.03 -3.75
CA LYS A 461 -38.52 -3.28 -2.34
C LYS A 461 -37.51 -4.17 -1.61
N TRP A 462 -36.22 -4.06 -1.93
CA TRP A 462 -35.15 -4.85 -1.30
C TRP A 462 -35.37 -6.37 -1.38
N SER A 463 -35.98 -6.83 -2.48
CA SER A 463 -36.06 -8.25 -2.81
C SER A 463 -34.67 -8.85 -3.01
N VAL A 464 -34.57 -10.19 -2.97
CA VAL A 464 -33.32 -10.93 -3.26
C VAL A 464 -32.69 -10.46 -4.57
N THR A 465 -33.48 -10.31 -5.63
CA THR A 465 -33.03 -9.78 -6.92
C THR A 465 -32.50 -8.34 -6.82
N GLY A 466 -33.18 -7.47 -6.07
CA GLY A 466 -32.74 -6.10 -5.85
C GLY A 466 -31.40 -6.03 -5.11
N GLN A 467 -31.21 -6.88 -4.10
CA GLN A 467 -29.95 -7.00 -3.35
C GLN A 467 -28.81 -7.57 -4.21
N LEU A 468 -29.07 -8.62 -4.99
CA LEU A 468 -28.05 -9.22 -5.87
C LEU A 468 -27.60 -8.26 -6.99
N ILE A 469 -28.51 -7.45 -7.55
CA ILE A 469 -28.16 -6.40 -8.54
C ILE A 469 -27.24 -5.34 -7.92
N CYS A 470 -27.40 -5.03 -6.63
CA CYS A 470 -26.48 -4.15 -5.92
C CYS A 470 -25.14 -4.82 -5.63
N ASN A 471 -25.12 -6.13 -5.38
CA ASN A 471 -23.95 -6.85 -4.89
C ASN A 471 -23.03 -7.39 -6.01
N SER A 472 -23.55 -8.19 -6.94
CA SER A 472 -22.68 -8.90 -7.90
C SER A 472 -21.91 -7.95 -8.85
N PRO A 473 -22.52 -6.92 -9.46
CA PRO A 473 -21.78 -6.00 -10.33
C PRO A 473 -20.72 -5.18 -9.58
N THR A 474 -21.00 -4.81 -8.33
CA THR A 474 -20.08 -4.02 -7.51
C THR A 474 -18.87 -4.83 -7.10
N MET A 475 -19.07 -6.07 -6.62
CA MET A 475 -17.99 -7.00 -6.29
C MET A 475 -17.11 -7.33 -7.50
N ILE A 476 -17.69 -7.52 -8.70
CA ILE A 476 -16.92 -7.77 -9.93
C ILE A 476 -15.96 -6.60 -10.19
N ILE A 477 -16.47 -5.36 -10.12
CA ILE A 477 -15.65 -4.19 -10.41
C ILE A 477 -14.62 -3.95 -9.30
N GLU A 478 -14.97 -4.21 -8.04
CA GLU A 478 -14.05 -4.18 -6.90
C GLU A 478 -12.89 -5.17 -7.09
N GLY A 479 -13.19 -6.42 -7.46
CA GLY A 479 -12.19 -7.46 -7.73
C GLY A 479 -11.24 -7.04 -8.85
N PHE A 480 -11.77 -6.48 -9.93
CA PHE A 480 -10.97 -5.89 -10.99
C PHE A 480 -10.09 -4.71 -10.50
N CYS A 481 -10.64 -3.84 -9.66
CA CYS A 481 -9.90 -2.73 -9.07
C CYS A 481 -8.72 -3.23 -8.21
N LEU A 482 -8.90 -4.28 -7.40
CA LEU A 482 -7.83 -4.90 -6.61
C LEU A 482 -6.73 -5.54 -7.50
N LEU A 483 -7.10 -6.23 -8.58
CA LEU A 483 -6.11 -6.83 -9.49
C LEU A 483 -5.21 -5.77 -10.14
N ILE A 484 -5.79 -4.68 -10.63
CA ILE A 484 -5.00 -3.57 -11.18
C ILE A 484 -4.22 -2.83 -10.09
N LEU A 485 -4.76 -2.75 -8.88
CA LEU A 485 -4.04 -2.17 -7.76
C LEU A 485 -2.80 -2.99 -7.43
N ILE A 486 -2.86 -4.33 -7.42
CA ILE A 486 -1.68 -5.20 -7.29
C ILE A 486 -0.67 -4.87 -8.40
N GLN A 487 -1.11 -4.74 -9.65
CA GLN A 487 -0.24 -4.39 -10.76
C GLN A 487 0.47 -3.04 -10.54
N ALA A 488 -0.29 -2.01 -10.14
CA ALA A 488 0.24 -0.67 -9.90
C ALA A 488 1.24 -0.68 -8.73
N HIS A 489 1.00 -1.50 -7.70
CA HIS A 489 1.92 -1.71 -6.58
C HIS A 489 3.23 -2.36 -7.00
N VAL A 490 3.17 -3.42 -7.82
CA VAL A 490 4.38 -4.09 -8.33
C VAL A 490 5.25 -3.10 -9.13
N TRP A 491 4.62 -2.23 -9.92
CA TRP A 491 5.33 -1.20 -10.67
C TRP A 491 5.96 -0.14 -9.76
N ALA A 492 5.20 0.42 -8.83
CA ALA A 492 5.69 1.43 -7.89
C ALA A 492 6.82 0.89 -6.99
N ASP A 493 6.73 -0.36 -6.54
CA ASP A 493 7.79 -1.03 -5.76
C ASP A 493 9.09 -1.16 -6.57
N TYR A 494 9.00 -1.55 -7.85
CA TYR A 494 10.17 -1.59 -8.73
C TYR A 494 10.86 -0.23 -8.83
N GLN A 495 10.09 0.85 -9.06
CA GLN A 495 10.64 2.21 -9.16
C GLN A 495 11.27 2.69 -7.85
N ARG A 496 10.60 2.45 -6.72
CA ARG A 496 11.11 2.81 -5.38
C ARG A 496 12.41 2.10 -5.06
N ARG A 497 12.46 0.77 -5.22
CA ARG A 497 13.68 -0.03 -4.96
C ARG A 497 14.83 0.40 -5.86
N PHE A 498 14.56 0.66 -7.13
CA PHE A 498 15.57 1.17 -8.07
C PHE A 498 16.14 2.51 -7.59
N THR A 499 15.28 3.44 -7.20
CA THR A 499 15.70 4.78 -6.74
C THR A 499 16.49 4.70 -5.44
N VAL A 500 16.03 3.91 -4.47
CA VAL A 500 16.75 3.70 -3.20
C VAL A 500 18.14 3.10 -3.44
N ARG A 501 18.27 2.16 -4.39
CA ARG A 501 19.57 1.61 -4.77
C ARG A 501 20.51 2.68 -5.33
N GLN A 502 20.01 3.57 -6.18
CA GLN A 502 20.80 4.68 -6.74
C GLN A 502 21.24 5.66 -5.64
N LEU A 503 20.35 5.98 -4.69
CA LEU A 503 20.71 6.77 -3.52
C LEU A 503 21.82 6.06 -2.70
N ALA A 504 21.71 4.77 -2.43
CA ALA A 504 22.73 4.01 -1.71
C ALA A 504 24.10 3.98 -2.43
N ILE A 505 24.10 3.86 -3.77
CA ILE A 505 25.31 3.95 -4.58
C ILE A 505 25.98 5.31 -4.41
N SER A 506 25.21 6.41 -4.53
CA SER A 506 25.77 7.76 -4.38
C SER A 506 26.43 7.96 -3.01
N ARG A 507 25.80 7.50 -1.92
CA ARG A 507 26.36 7.64 -0.56
C ARG A 507 27.61 6.79 -0.38
N THR A 508 27.61 5.57 -0.90
CA THR A 508 28.80 4.70 -0.85
C THR A 508 29.99 5.32 -1.57
N LEU A 509 29.77 5.92 -2.74
CA LEU A 509 30.82 6.61 -3.50
C LEU A 509 31.39 7.82 -2.73
N ILE A 510 30.52 8.65 -2.17
CA ILE A 510 30.92 9.81 -1.37
C ILE A 510 31.69 9.39 -0.11
N ALA A 511 31.18 8.40 0.63
CA ALA A 511 31.84 7.92 1.85
C ALA A 511 33.23 7.34 1.55
N ARG A 512 33.38 6.54 0.48
CA ARG A 512 34.68 6.02 0.04
C ARG A 512 35.66 7.12 -0.35
N PHE A 513 35.19 8.14 -1.06
CA PHE A 513 36.00 9.30 -1.42
C PHE A 513 36.54 9.98 -0.16
N LEU A 514 35.69 10.22 0.84
CA LEU A 514 36.08 10.88 2.09
C LEU A 514 37.04 10.02 2.94
N ASP A 515 36.83 8.69 3.00
CA ASP A 515 37.70 7.76 3.72
C ASP A 515 39.13 7.75 3.14
N LEU A 516 39.28 7.87 1.82
CA LEU A 516 40.58 8.01 1.17
C LEU A 516 41.27 9.32 1.58
N GLU A 517 40.52 10.42 1.64
CA GLU A 517 41.04 11.72 2.04
C GLU A 517 41.45 11.77 3.53
N VAL A 518 40.68 11.13 4.42
CA VAL A 518 41.07 10.96 5.83
C VAL A 518 42.35 10.15 5.93
N SER A 519 42.46 9.06 5.17
CA SER A 519 43.63 8.18 5.18
C SER A 519 44.88 8.89 4.64
N ALA A 520 44.73 9.83 3.71
CA ALA A 520 45.85 10.63 3.19
C ALA A 520 46.33 11.71 4.19
N ARG A 521 45.50 12.11 5.16
CA ARG A 521 45.83 13.11 6.18
C ARG A 521 46.39 12.52 7.48
N ARG A 522 46.18 11.23 7.73
CA ARG A 522 46.85 10.47 8.81
C ARG A 522 48.22 10.02 8.34
#